data_AF-A0AAE6CH52-F1
#
_entry.id   AF-A0AAE6CH52-F1
#
_cell.length_a   1.000
_cell.length_b   1.000
_cell.length_c   1.000
_cell.angle_alpha   90.00
_cell.angle_beta   90.00
_cell.angle_gamma   90.00
#
_symmetry.space_group_name_H-M   'P 1'
#
loop_
_entity.id
_entity.type
_entity.pdbx_description
1 polymer ?
#
loop_
_entity_poly.entity_id
_entity_poly.type
_entity_poly.pdbx_seq_one_letter_code
_entity_poly.pdbx_strand_id
1 'polypeptide(L)'
;MKNKKIVAAFPLLFCCLTLAGVTFLSACSDSSPDAGSPSDGGVDAQPDYSVESGEDIQDDALDWNPADDGWRKGRLFVELKIEQEASRVEHKVHQGLSGPETTQIDWTYSLVANGDQAVWIRPDLDKLIPDMDPEYGRGSWESEPYMPLNDDSELVVQGDVKVSLYFDSQTPDASDYVRTRREVSASGKVTGLTIKTLQPSLYGQGYELSAEWEPSLNVRDITTLTDRKGADQVLDESGSSNEPIKLRLYPTLNADGINDYPLASRDDPAEIKEGMKKFEQEVWQSLQQLGDAPMLGEARTGLITEQSKDSLTLTYEYSGDKQMPYWPSLEALAARPDKKNTMRVRVRLQVD
;
A
#
# COMPACT_ATOMS: atom_id res chain seq x y z
N MET A 1 -53.12 13.69 -27.51
CA MET A 1 -52.00 13.86 -28.46
C MET A 1 -50.74 14.22 -27.69
N LYS A 2 -49.67 13.46 -27.94
CA LYS A 2 -48.24 13.71 -27.62
C LYS A 2 -47.78 13.61 -26.16
N ASN A 3 -47.13 12.47 -25.89
CA ASN A 3 -46.16 12.19 -24.84
C ASN A 3 -45.18 13.35 -24.59
N LYS A 4 -44.82 13.57 -23.33
CA LYS A 4 -43.48 14.03 -22.94
C LYS A 4 -42.97 13.16 -21.79
N LYS A 5 -42.17 12.14 -22.14
CA LYS A 5 -41.19 11.56 -21.21
C LYS A 5 -40.15 12.65 -20.94
N ILE A 6 -40.06 13.10 -19.70
CA ILE A 6 -38.91 13.90 -19.26
C ILE A 6 -37.83 12.88 -18.88
N VAL A 7 -36.96 12.61 -19.85
CA VAL A 7 -35.64 12.07 -19.59
C VAL A 7 -34.83 13.23 -19.03
N ALA A 8 -34.74 13.32 -17.71
CA ALA A 8 -33.73 14.15 -17.07
C ALA A 8 -32.44 13.34 -17.06
N ALA A 9 -31.64 13.54 -18.10
CA ALA A 9 -30.23 13.20 -18.11
C ALA A 9 -29.51 14.21 -17.22
N PHE A 10 -29.00 13.77 -16.07
CA PHE A 10 -27.85 14.40 -15.42
C PHE A 10 -26.94 13.29 -14.86
N PRO A 11 -25.62 13.48 -14.94
CA PRO A 11 -24.67 12.41 -15.17
C PRO A 11 -24.15 11.82 -13.86
N LEU A 12 -23.70 10.57 -13.98
CA LEU A 12 -22.64 9.97 -13.17
C LEU A 12 -21.64 11.01 -12.69
N LEU A 13 -21.66 11.29 -11.39
CA LEU A 13 -20.59 11.95 -10.64
C LEU A 13 -20.10 10.98 -9.54
N PHE A 14 -20.07 9.70 -9.89
CA PHE A 14 -19.36 8.62 -9.19
C PHE A 14 -18.32 8.07 -10.17
N CYS A 15 -17.28 8.86 -10.35
CA CYS A 15 -15.97 8.53 -10.93
C CYS A 15 -15.19 9.83 -10.92
N CYS A 16 -13.93 9.80 -10.46
CA CYS A 16 -13.03 10.96 -10.25
C CYS A 16 -13.16 11.67 -8.89
N LEU A 17 -12.88 10.92 -7.82
CA LEU A 17 -12.11 11.46 -6.69
C LEU A 17 -10.82 10.63 -6.53
N THR A 18 -10.07 10.52 -7.63
CA THR A 18 -8.61 10.33 -7.55
C THR A 18 -8.04 11.68 -7.14
N LEU A 19 -7.94 11.88 -5.83
CA LEU A 19 -7.27 13.07 -5.29
C LEU A 19 -5.78 12.94 -5.59
N ALA A 20 -5.32 13.75 -6.55
CA ALA A 20 -3.93 13.96 -6.88
C ALA A 20 -3.15 14.38 -5.61
N GLY A 21 -2.16 13.57 -5.27
CA GLY A 21 -1.27 13.77 -4.13
C GLY A 21 -0.06 12.86 -4.25
N VAL A 22 0.87 13.25 -5.14
CA VAL A 22 2.24 12.71 -5.31
C VAL A 22 2.34 11.29 -5.85
N THR A 23 2.09 11.14 -7.16
CA THR A 23 2.70 10.09 -7.99
C THR A 23 3.91 10.68 -8.73
N PHE A 24 5.10 10.48 -8.17
CA PHE A 24 6.41 10.49 -8.84
C PHE A 24 6.94 9.06 -8.62
N LEU A 25 7.37 8.23 -9.56
CA LEU A 25 7.73 8.30 -10.97
C LEU A 25 7.45 6.91 -11.59
N SER A 26 6.86 6.86 -12.78
CA SER A 26 7.02 5.72 -13.69
C SER A 26 6.83 6.23 -15.11
N ALA A 27 7.88 6.81 -15.69
CA ALA A 27 8.01 7.00 -17.14
C ALA A 27 9.44 7.39 -17.51
N CYS A 28 10.19 6.41 -18.04
CA CYS A 28 11.11 6.48 -19.18
C CYS A 28 11.31 5.01 -19.59
N SER A 29 11.11 4.54 -20.82
CA SER A 29 11.21 5.19 -22.13
C SER A 29 10.25 4.57 -23.14
N ASP A 30 9.56 5.40 -23.92
CA ASP A 30 9.47 5.13 -25.36
C ASP A 30 9.10 6.41 -26.09
N SER A 31 10.08 6.98 -26.80
CA SER A 31 9.87 7.85 -27.96
C SER A 31 11.22 8.17 -28.60
N SER A 32 11.50 7.57 -29.75
CA SER A 32 12.42 8.13 -30.74
C SER A 32 11.59 8.77 -31.86
N PRO A 33 11.92 10.00 -32.31
CA PRO A 33 11.20 10.65 -33.38
C PRO A 33 11.87 10.50 -34.77
N ASP A 34 10.98 10.47 -35.75
CA ASP A 34 11.01 11.13 -37.07
C ASP A 34 11.58 10.49 -38.34
N ALA A 35 10.94 10.92 -39.44
CA ALA A 35 10.87 10.37 -40.78
C ALA A 35 12.09 10.62 -41.69
N GLY A 36 12.37 9.64 -42.59
CA GLY A 36 12.31 9.88 -44.04
C GLY A 36 13.58 9.80 -44.92
N SER A 37 13.73 8.64 -45.61
CA SER A 37 14.18 8.42 -47.01
C SER A 37 15.66 8.64 -47.43
N PRO A 38 16.18 8.04 -48.54
CA PRO A 38 15.54 7.19 -49.58
C PRO A 38 16.29 5.84 -49.89
N SER A 39 15.67 5.04 -50.76
CA SER A 39 16.18 3.82 -51.41
C SER A 39 17.37 4.05 -52.36
N ASP A 40 18.36 3.15 -52.36
CA ASP A 40 18.81 2.42 -53.56
C ASP A 40 19.69 1.22 -53.18
N GLY A 41 19.73 0.20 -54.04
CA GLY A 41 20.02 -1.19 -53.68
C GLY A 41 21.48 -1.66 -53.58
N GLY A 42 21.62 -2.94 -53.22
CA GLY A 42 22.88 -3.67 -53.18
C GLY A 42 22.70 -5.01 -52.46
N VAL A 43 22.61 -6.08 -53.24
CA VAL A 43 22.64 -7.49 -52.83
C VAL A 43 23.92 -7.76 -52.03
N ASP A 44 23.87 -8.52 -50.93
CA ASP A 44 24.84 -9.61 -50.65
C ASP A 44 24.54 -10.43 -49.36
N ALA A 45 24.40 -11.74 -49.60
CA ALA A 45 24.65 -12.91 -48.74
C ALA A 45 24.14 -12.96 -47.28
N GLN A 46 23.09 -13.74 -47.03
CA GLN A 46 22.90 -14.41 -45.74
C GLN A 46 23.89 -15.58 -45.61
N PRO A 47 24.64 -15.70 -44.51
CA PRO A 47 25.29 -16.97 -44.17
C PRO A 47 24.25 -17.93 -43.58
N ASP A 48 24.10 -19.06 -44.26
CA ASP A 48 23.42 -20.26 -43.79
C ASP A 48 24.24 -20.89 -42.67
N TYR A 49 23.77 -20.75 -41.42
CA TYR A 49 24.27 -21.55 -40.30
C TYR A 49 23.25 -22.65 -40.04
N SER A 50 23.46 -23.77 -40.73
CA SER A 50 22.93 -25.06 -40.32
C SER A 50 23.52 -25.40 -38.95
N VAL A 51 22.69 -25.28 -37.90
CA VAL A 51 23.02 -25.78 -36.57
C VAL A 51 22.95 -27.30 -36.65
N GLU A 52 24.12 -27.93 -36.75
CA GLU A 52 24.27 -29.36 -36.50
C GLU A 52 23.71 -29.66 -35.10
N SER A 53 22.70 -30.53 -35.10
CA SER A 53 22.18 -31.21 -33.92
C SER A 53 23.32 -31.92 -33.19
N GLY A 54 23.67 -31.42 -32.01
CA GLY A 54 24.66 -32.03 -31.14
C GLY A 54 24.56 -31.44 -29.74
N GLU A 55 24.09 -32.29 -28.82
CA GLU A 55 23.98 -32.06 -27.38
C GLU A 55 22.72 -31.30 -26.94
N ASP A 56 21.64 -32.09 -26.82
CA ASP A 56 20.59 -31.84 -25.83
C ASP A 56 21.25 -31.76 -24.44
N ILE A 57 21.68 -30.56 -24.05
CA ILE A 57 21.86 -30.24 -22.63
C ILE A 57 20.45 -30.25 -22.06
N GLN A 58 20.03 -31.42 -21.57
CA GLN A 58 19.00 -31.48 -20.55
C GLN A 58 19.57 -30.67 -19.38
N ASP A 59 19.14 -29.41 -19.26
CA ASP A 59 19.10 -28.71 -17.99
C ASP A 59 18.22 -29.57 -17.08
N ASP A 60 18.82 -30.59 -16.46
CA ASP A 60 18.29 -31.14 -15.22
C ASP A 60 18.12 -29.92 -14.32
N ALA A 61 16.88 -29.58 -13.98
CA ALA A 61 16.61 -28.63 -12.92
C ALA A 61 17.43 -29.11 -11.72
N LEU A 62 18.53 -28.41 -11.45
CA LEU A 62 19.42 -28.72 -10.34
C LEU A 62 18.52 -28.93 -9.13
N ASP A 63 18.58 -30.14 -8.56
CA ASP A 63 17.84 -30.58 -7.37
C ASP A 63 18.36 -29.79 -6.16
N TRP A 64 18.18 -28.48 -6.21
CA TRP A 64 18.71 -27.52 -5.28
C TRP A 64 17.88 -27.60 -4.01
N ASN A 65 18.50 -28.14 -2.97
CA ASN A 65 17.88 -28.26 -1.66
C ASN A 65 18.40 -27.12 -0.77
N PRO A 66 17.54 -26.18 -0.33
CA PRO A 66 17.94 -25.05 0.51
C PRO A 66 18.69 -25.46 1.79
N ALA A 67 18.40 -26.66 2.31
CA ALA A 67 19.09 -27.17 3.50
C ALA A 67 20.60 -27.40 3.28
N ASP A 68 21.03 -27.68 2.05
CA ASP A 68 22.45 -27.92 1.72
C ASP A 68 23.25 -26.61 1.77
N ASP A 69 22.60 -25.47 1.52
CA ASP A 69 23.15 -24.12 1.68
C ASP A 69 22.95 -23.56 3.09
N GLY A 70 22.51 -24.40 4.03
CA GLY A 70 22.35 -24.06 5.44
C GLY A 70 21.06 -23.29 5.77
N TRP A 71 20.09 -23.22 4.85
CA TRP A 71 18.77 -22.69 5.17
C TRP A 71 18.07 -23.58 6.20
N ARG A 72 17.31 -22.95 7.09
CA ARG A 72 16.67 -23.62 8.23
C ARG A 72 15.17 -23.46 8.15
N LYS A 73 14.43 -24.50 8.51
CA LYS A 73 12.97 -24.41 8.59
C LYS A 73 12.57 -23.47 9.74
N GLY A 74 11.51 -22.73 9.51
CA GLY A 74 10.95 -21.85 10.52
C GLY A 74 9.60 -21.30 10.07
N ARG A 75 9.21 -20.20 10.71
CA ARG A 75 7.89 -19.60 10.52
C ARG A 75 7.96 -18.11 10.33
N LEU A 76 7.14 -17.62 9.40
CA LEU A 76 6.81 -16.22 9.18
C LEU A 76 5.46 -15.94 9.84
N PHE A 77 5.46 -14.99 10.77
CA PHE A 77 4.26 -14.44 11.39
C PHE A 77 4.09 -12.98 10.98
N VAL A 78 2.88 -12.59 10.62
CA VAL A 78 2.56 -11.20 10.31
C VAL A 78 1.33 -10.77 11.11
N GLU A 79 1.36 -9.59 11.70
CA GLU A 79 0.24 -8.96 12.42
C GLU A 79 0.02 -7.56 11.86
N LEU A 80 -1.24 -7.23 11.57
CA LEU A 80 -1.70 -5.86 11.32
C LEU A 80 -2.85 -5.55 12.26
N LYS A 81 -2.74 -4.40 12.92
CA LYS A 81 -3.80 -3.84 13.73
C LYS A 81 -3.95 -2.35 13.44
N ILE A 82 -5.14 -1.94 13.02
CA ILE A 82 -5.51 -0.54 12.81
C ILE A 82 -6.76 -0.25 13.65
N GLU A 83 -6.74 0.83 14.41
CA GLU A 83 -7.90 1.30 15.16
C GLU A 83 -7.99 2.83 15.06
N GLN A 84 -9.12 3.31 14.55
CA GLN A 84 -9.38 4.74 14.40
C GLN A 84 -10.79 5.09 14.89
N GLU A 85 -10.92 6.22 15.56
CA GLU A 85 -12.19 6.73 16.06
C GLU A 85 -12.18 8.26 16.00
N ALA A 86 -13.29 8.82 15.54
CA ALA A 86 -13.52 10.25 15.57
C ALA A 86 -14.93 10.63 16.02
N SER A 87 -15.05 11.85 16.57
CA SER A 87 -16.34 12.53 16.68
C SER A 87 -16.21 14.02 16.39
N ARG A 88 -17.16 14.61 15.67
CA ARG A 88 -17.23 16.06 15.44
C ARG A 88 -18.67 16.55 15.55
N VAL A 89 -18.88 17.62 16.29
CA VAL A 89 -20.15 18.33 16.34
C VAL A 89 -19.90 19.81 16.06
N GLU A 90 -20.55 20.33 15.03
CA GLU A 90 -20.48 21.74 14.64
C GLU A 90 -21.84 22.41 14.72
N HIS A 91 -21.85 23.65 15.17
CA HIS A 91 -23.02 24.52 15.15
C HIS A 91 -22.64 25.85 14.50
N LYS A 92 -23.35 26.23 13.43
CA LYS A 92 -23.18 27.52 12.75
C LYS A 92 -24.47 28.32 12.83
N VAL A 93 -24.42 29.48 13.46
CA VAL A 93 -25.55 30.41 13.54
C VAL A 93 -25.33 31.48 12.48
N HIS A 94 -26.20 31.53 11.48
CA HIS A 94 -26.19 32.59 10.48
C HIS A 94 -27.25 33.64 10.81
N GLN A 95 -26.90 34.92 10.69
CA GLN A 95 -27.85 36.01 10.89
C GLN A 95 -28.89 36.01 9.77
N GLY A 96 -30.18 35.97 10.14
CA GLY A 96 -31.31 35.98 9.19
C GLY A 96 -31.84 34.61 8.76
N LEU A 97 -31.31 33.52 9.33
CA LEU A 97 -31.79 32.15 9.12
C LEU A 97 -32.77 31.69 10.23
N SER A 98 -33.59 30.69 9.91
CA SER A 98 -34.65 30.16 10.78
C SER A 98 -34.14 29.26 11.93
N GLY A 99 -32.84 28.96 11.97
CA GLY A 99 -32.18 28.21 13.05
C GLY A 99 -30.67 28.01 12.79
N PRO A 100 -29.94 27.42 13.75
CA PRO A 100 -28.55 27.05 13.53
C PRO A 100 -28.43 25.87 12.55
N GLU A 101 -27.41 25.91 11.70
CA GLU A 101 -26.95 24.72 10.98
C GLU A 101 -26.17 23.84 11.94
N THR A 102 -26.43 22.53 11.93
CA THR A 102 -25.75 21.59 12.82
C THR A 102 -25.20 20.42 12.02
N THR A 103 -23.95 20.03 12.26
CA THR A 103 -23.35 18.83 11.67
C THR A 103 -22.79 17.96 12.78
N GLN A 104 -23.24 16.71 12.85
CA GLN A 104 -22.74 15.69 13.75
C GLN A 104 -22.13 14.55 12.95
N ILE A 105 -20.93 14.13 13.34
CA ILE A 105 -20.20 13.01 12.76
C ILE A 105 -19.66 12.16 13.90
N ASP A 106 -19.86 10.85 13.84
CA ASP A 106 -19.23 9.86 14.72
C ASP A 106 -18.84 8.65 13.88
N TRP A 107 -17.59 8.20 13.95
CA TRP A 107 -17.17 7.02 13.22
C TRP A 107 -16.07 6.23 13.91
N THR A 108 -16.06 4.92 13.64
CA THR A 108 -15.04 3.97 14.09
C THR A 108 -14.59 3.09 12.94
N TYR A 109 -13.29 2.81 12.86
CA TYR A 109 -12.68 1.84 11.97
C TYR A 109 -11.78 0.90 12.78
N SER A 110 -11.94 -0.41 12.60
CA SER A 110 -11.09 -1.42 13.22
C SER A 110 -10.74 -2.49 12.22
N LEU A 111 -9.44 -2.79 12.11
CA LEU A 111 -8.91 -3.92 11.36
C LEU A 111 -7.93 -4.67 12.26
N VAL A 112 -8.10 -5.97 12.36
CA VAL A 112 -7.16 -6.87 13.04
C VAL A 112 -6.94 -8.07 12.15
N ALA A 113 -5.70 -8.34 11.77
CA ALA A 113 -5.34 -9.49 10.95
C ALA A 113 -4.02 -10.10 11.38
N ASN A 114 -3.94 -11.42 11.29
CA ASN A 114 -2.74 -12.19 11.52
C ASN A 114 -2.54 -13.17 10.37
N GLY A 115 -1.28 -13.41 10.01
CA GLY A 115 -0.86 -14.36 9.00
C GLY A 115 0.24 -15.27 9.55
N ASP A 116 0.25 -16.52 9.10
CA ASP A 116 1.24 -17.52 9.49
C ASP A 116 1.60 -18.42 8.31
N GLN A 117 2.89 -18.57 8.05
CA GLN A 117 3.43 -19.40 6.97
C GLN A 117 4.68 -20.14 7.45
N ALA A 118 4.81 -21.39 7.02
CA ALA A 118 6.06 -22.13 7.18
C ALA A 118 7.02 -21.77 6.04
N VAL A 119 8.26 -21.42 6.38
CA VAL A 119 9.25 -20.85 5.45
C VAL A 119 10.63 -21.47 5.68
N TRP A 120 11.48 -21.41 4.65
CA TRP A 120 12.92 -21.51 4.82
C TRP A 120 13.46 -20.15 5.25
N ILE A 121 14.37 -20.15 6.21
CA ILE A 121 15.02 -18.97 6.78
C ILE A 121 16.53 -19.09 6.56
N ARG A 122 17.17 -17.98 6.21
CA ARG A 122 18.62 -17.96 5.97
C ARG A 122 19.45 -18.46 7.19
N PRO A 123 20.70 -18.92 6.97
CA PRO A 123 21.53 -19.51 8.03
C PRO A 123 21.82 -18.58 9.22
N ASP A 124 21.91 -17.27 8.98
CA ASP A 124 22.23 -16.27 9.99
C ASP A 124 21.38 -15.01 9.79
N LEU A 125 20.37 -14.83 10.65
CA LEU A 125 19.52 -13.64 10.61
C LEU A 125 20.19 -12.39 11.21
N ASP A 126 21.33 -12.52 11.89
CA ASP A 126 22.06 -11.38 12.46
C ASP A 126 22.85 -10.59 11.39
N LYS A 127 23.12 -11.22 10.24
CA LYS A 127 23.80 -10.57 9.12
C LYS A 127 22.81 -9.99 8.14
N LEU A 128 22.66 -8.66 8.13
CA LEU A 128 21.71 -7.96 7.27
C LEU A 128 21.89 -8.31 5.79
N ILE A 129 23.13 -8.21 5.30
CA ILE A 129 23.56 -8.65 3.97
C ILE A 129 24.48 -9.86 4.16
N PRO A 130 24.20 -11.01 3.51
CA PRO A 130 25.06 -12.18 3.61
C PRO A 130 26.45 -11.91 2.99
N ASP A 131 27.49 -12.58 3.53
CA ASP A 131 28.85 -12.54 2.99
C ASP A 131 28.88 -13.29 1.64
N MET A 132 28.52 -12.59 0.56
CA MET A 132 28.56 -13.10 -0.81
C MET A 132 29.74 -12.47 -1.56
N ASP A 133 30.27 -13.16 -2.56
CA ASP A 133 31.37 -12.66 -3.39
C ASP A 133 30.99 -11.28 -3.99
N PRO A 134 31.85 -10.24 -3.89
CA PRO A 134 31.60 -8.91 -4.44
C PRO A 134 31.16 -8.87 -5.91
N GLU A 135 31.41 -9.93 -6.68
CA GLU A 135 30.95 -10.10 -8.07
C GLU A 135 29.41 -10.24 -8.20
N TYR A 136 28.72 -10.68 -7.15
CA TYR A 136 27.25 -10.80 -7.11
C TYR A 136 26.54 -9.55 -6.52
N GLY A 137 27.25 -8.41 -6.45
CA GLY A 137 26.94 -7.23 -5.65
C GLY A 137 25.46 -6.88 -5.47
N ARG A 138 24.69 -6.78 -6.56
CA ARG A 138 23.26 -6.44 -6.54
C ARG A 138 22.38 -7.55 -5.97
N GLY A 139 22.63 -8.81 -6.34
CA GLY A 139 21.80 -9.96 -5.92
C GLY A 139 21.86 -10.22 -4.41
N SER A 140 22.95 -9.86 -3.76
CA SER A 140 23.12 -9.99 -2.31
C SER A 140 22.24 -9.03 -1.51
N TRP A 141 22.02 -7.82 -2.05
CA TRP A 141 21.12 -6.83 -1.45
C TRP A 141 19.64 -7.13 -1.72
N GLU A 142 19.32 -7.65 -2.91
CA GLU A 142 17.95 -8.03 -3.28
C GLU A 142 17.47 -9.34 -2.62
N SER A 143 18.35 -10.04 -1.87
CA SER A 143 18.02 -11.31 -1.23
C SER A 143 17.10 -11.14 -0.02
N GLU A 144 15.94 -11.79 -0.06
CA GLU A 144 15.02 -11.84 1.08
C GLU A 144 15.55 -12.80 2.16
N PRO A 145 15.30 -12.53 3.46
CA PRO A 145 15.79 -13.37 4.55
C PRO A 145 15.03 -14.70 4.71
N TYR A 146 14.02 -14.94 3.88
CA TYR A 146 13.20 -16.15 3.87
C TYR A 146 12.73 -16.50 2.45
N MET A 147 12.26 -17.73 2.27
CA MET A 147 11.49 -18.16 1.10
C MET A 147 10.39 -19.15 1.51
N PRO A 148 9.26 -19.24 0.80
CA PRO A 148 8.22 -20.23 1.07
C PRO A 148 8.80 -21.66 1.09
N LEU A 149 8.29 -22.56 1.96
CA LEU A 149 8.79 -23.94 2.00
C LEU A 149 8.53 -24.70 0.70
N ASN A 150 7.37 -24.46 0.09
CA ASN A 150 6.92 -25.01 -1.18
C ASN A 150 6.17 -23.91 -1.95
N ASP A 151 6.05 -24.04 -3.28
CA ASP A 151 5.30 -23.10 -4.12
C ASP A 151 3.83 -22.94 -3.69
N ASP A 152 3.23 -24.00 -3.14
CA ASP A 152 1.85 -24.01 -2.63
C ASP A 152 1.73 -23.55 -1.16
N SER A 153 2.84 -23.23 -0.49
CA SER A 153 2.79 -22.78 0.90
C SER A 153 2.31 -21.33 0.97
N GLU A 154 1.00 -21.14 1.13
CA GLU A 154 0.40 -19.82 1.28
C GLU A 154 0.39 -19.37 2.75
N LEU A 155 0.44 -18.05 2.94
CA LEU A 155 0.23 -17.44 4.25
C LEU A 155 -1.24 -17.63 4.67
N VAL A 156 -1.46 -18.33 5.77
CA VAL A 156 -2.81 -18.56 6.30
C VAL A 156 -3.26 -17.31 7.06
N VAL A 157 -4.23 -16.58 6.50
CA VAL A 157 -4.69 -15.31 7.05
C VAL A 157 -5.98 -15.46 7.84
N GLN A 158 -6.02 -14.82 9.01
CA GLN A 158 -7.22 -14.65 9.80
C GLN A 158 -7.33 -13.19 10.23
N GLY A 159 -8.46 -12.56 9.93
CA GLY A 159 -8.69 -11.18 10.37
C GLY A 159 -10.11 -10.73 10.16
N ASP A 160 -10.47 -9.67 10.89
CA ASP A 160 -11.77 -9.02 10.85
C ASP A 160 -11.60 -7.53 10.57
N VAL A 161 -12.55 -6.96 9.84
CA VAL A 161 -12.63 -5.52 9.57
C VAL A 161 -14.03 -5.04 9.91
N LYS A 162 -14.13 -3.92 10.62
CA LYS A 162 -15.40 -3.31 11.06
C LYS A 162 -15.36 -1.80 10.92
N VAL A 163 -16.45 -1.26 10.40
CA VAL A 163 -16.68 0.18 10.25
C VAL A 163 -18.07 0.52 10.74
N SER A 164 -18.17 1.63 11.47
CA SER A 164 -19.44 2.27 11.82
C SER A 164 -19.29 3.75 11.56
N LEU A 165 -20.27 4.37 10.92
CA LEU A 165 -20.32 5.81 10.66
C LEU A 165 -21.74 6.31 10.84
N TYR A 166 -21.87 7.37 11.62
CA TYR A 166 -23.08 8.14 11.75
C TYR A 166 -22.79 9.58 11.34
N PHE A 167 -23.60 10.09 10.43
CA PHE A 167 -23.58 11.47 9.98
C PHE A 167 -24.99 12.04 10.04
N ASP A 168 -25.12 13.24 10.59
CA ASP A 168 -26.37 14.00 10.61
C ASP A 168 -26.08 15.48 10.41
N SER A 169 -26.52 16.03 9.29
CA SER A 169 -26.43 17.45 8.98
C SER A 169 -27.83 18.03 8.86
N GLN A 170 -28.08 19.13 9.57
CA GLN A 170 -29.33 19.87 9.54
C GLN A 170 -29.06 21.30 9.09
N THR A 171 -29.74 21.70 8.03
CA THR A 171 -29.60 23.01 7.39
C THR A 171 -31.02 23.56 7.12
N PRO A 172 -31.65 24.22 8.11
CA PRO A 172 -33.09 24.55 8.07
C PRO A 172 -33.55 25.37 6.86
N ASP A 173 -32.66 26.18 6.28
CA ASP A 173 -32.98 27.08 5.17
C ASP A 173 -32.46 26.60 3.81
N ALA A 174 -31.97 25.35 3.72
CA ALA A 174 -31.59 24.77 2.44
C ALA A 174 -32.78 24.72 1.47
N SER A 175 -32.50 24.95 0.18
CA SER A 175 -33.53 24.95 -0.87
C SER A 175 -34.09 23.55 -1.14
N ASP A 176 -33.25 22.52 -0.99
CA ASP A 176 -33.53 21.17 -1.43
C ASP A 176 -33.84 20.26 -0.24
N TYR A 177 -32.82 19.95 0.58
CA TYR A 177 -32.93 19.09 1.75
C TYR A 177 -32.53 19.83 3.02
N VAL A 178 -33.42 19.85 4.00
CA VAL A 178 -33.19 20.52 5.30
C VAL A 178 -32.45 19.61 6.29
N ARG A 179 -32.39 18.30 6.00
CA ARG A 179 -31.60 17.34 6.77
C ARG A 179 -31.05 16.24 5.87
N THR A 180 -29.81 15.85 6.14
CA THR A 180 -29.16 14.67 5.57
C THR A 180 -28.67 13.81 6.72
N ARG A 181 -29.17 12.59 6.82
CA ARG A 181 -28.63 11.56 7.72
C ARG A 181 -28.00 10.45 6.90
N ARG A 182 -26.80 10.03 7.25
CA ARG A 182 -26.15 8.87 6.65
C ARG A 182 -25.66 7.92 7.74
N GLU A 183 -26.00 6.65 7.59
CA GLU A 183 -25.60 5.59 8.50
C GLU A 183 -24.88 4.51 7.69
N VAL A 184 -23.60 4.30 8.01
CA VAL A 184 -22.80 3.23 7.42
C VAL A 184 -22.46 2.21 8.48
N SER A 185 -22.66 0.94 8.15
CA SER A 185 -22.10 -0.18 8.89
C SER A 185 -21.43 -1.12 7.90
N ALA A 186 -20.15 -1.42 8.10
CA ALA A 186 -19.43 -2.40 7.29
C ALA A 186 -18.79 -3.45 8.19
N SER A 187 -18.85 -4.70 7.76
CA SER A 187 -18.16 -5.80 8.45
C SER A 187 -17.69 -6.85 7.46
N GLY A 188 -16.55 -7.45 7.77
CA GLY A 188 -15.88 -8.33 6.82
C GLY A 188 -14.65 -8.99 7.40
N LYS A 189 -13.88 -9.64 6.53
CA LYS A 189 -12.65 -10.34 6.89
C LYS A 189 -11.48 -9.79 6.10
N VAL A 190 -10.27 -10.09 6.55
CA VAL A 190 -9.06 -9.94 5.72
C VAL A 190 -8.86 -11.26 4.96
N THR A 191 -8.94 -11.22 3.64
CA THR A 191 -8.87 -12.38 2.74
C THR A 191 -7.46 -12.67 2.28
N GLY A 192 -6.58 -11.67 2.30
CA GLY A 192 -5.20 -11.80 1.86
C GLY A 192 -4.26 -10.91 2.67
N LEU A 193 -3.04 -11.39 2.87
CA LEU A 193 -1.91 -10.66 3.42
C LEU A 193 -0.70 -11.10 2.61
N THR A 194 -0.04 -10.15 1.98
CA THR A 194 1.15 -10.42 1.16
C THR A 194 2.29 -9.52 1.61
N ILE A 195 3.43 -10.11 1.93
CA ILE A 195 4.70 -9.38 1.95
C ILE A 195 5.20 -9.35 0.50
N LYS A 196 5.25 -8.16 -0.09
CA LYS A 196 5.70 -7.96 -1.48
C LYS A 196 7.21 -7.88 -1.57
N THR A 197 7.85 -7.25 -0.59
CA THR A 197 9.30 -7.19 -0.47
C THR A 197 9.73 -7.08 0.99
N LEU A 198 10.80 -7.79 1.36
CA LEU A 198 11.52 -7.63 2.63
C LEU A 198 13.04 -7.59 2.38
N GLN A 199 13.61 -6.39 2.30
CA GLN A 199 14.99 -6.18 1.86
C GLN A 199 15.80 -5.31 2.85
N PRO A 200 17.13 -5.44 2.92
CA PRO A 200 17.99 -4.51 3.65
C PRO A 200 17.73 -3.05 3.28
N SER A 201 17.59 -2.18 4.28
CA SER A 201 17.27 -0.77 4.03
C SER A 201 18.47 0.03 3.60
N LEU A 202 18.27 0.88 2.60
CA LEU A 202 19.24 1.90 2.20
C LEU A 202 19.21 3.13 3.09
N TYR A 203 18.07 3.42 3.70
CA TYR A 203 17.82 4.71 4.33
C TYR A 203 17.99 4.70 5.86
N GLY A 204 18.08 3.53 6.48
CA GLY A 204 18.23 3.37 7.92
C GLY A 204 18.77 2.00 8.33
N GLN A 205 18.91 1.77 9.62
CA GLN A 205 19.36 0.48 10.15
C GLN A 205 18.24 -0.57 10.08
N GLY A 206 18.53 -1.72 9.44
CA GLY A 206 17.62 -2.87 9.37
C GLY A 206 17.00 -3.05 7.99
N TYR A 207 15.71 -3.35 7.95
CA TYR A 207 14.98 -3.75 6.74
C TYR A 207 13.93 -2.75 6.29
N GLU A 208 13.61 -2.75 5.00
CA GLU A 208 12.41 -2.16 4.41
C GLU A 208 11.36 -3.25 4.16
N LEU A 209 10.10 -2.92 4.41
CA LEU A 209 8.98 -3.84 4.24
C LEU A 209 7.92 -3.21 3.33
N SER A 210 7.60 -3.89 2.22
CA SER A 210 6.40 -3.60 1.43
C SER A 210 5.38 -4.70 1.67
N ALA A 211 4.17 -4.32 2.08
CA ALA A 211 3.11 -5.27 2.40
C ALA A 211 1.73 -4.78 1.94
N GLU A 212 0.87 -5.73 1.61
CA GLU A 212 -0.49 -5.52 1.12
C GLU A 212 -1.46 -6.40 1.90
N TRP A 213 -2.55 -5.79 2.39
CA TRP A 213 -3.66 -6.48 3.04
C TRP A 213 -4.92 -6.29 2.24
N GLU A 214 -5.65 -7.37 2.01
CA GLU A 214 -6.86 -7.38 1.19
C GLU A 214 -8.07 -7.58 2.10
N PRO A 215 -8.77 -6.50 2.50
CA PRO A 215 -10.03 -6.62 3.20
C PRO A 215 -11.15 -6.99 2.22
N SER A 216 -12.13 -7.74 2.70
CA SER A 216 -13.40 -7.94 2.00
C SER A 216 -14.56 -7.61 2.92
N LEU A 217 -15.26 -6.52 2.61
CA LEU A 217 -16.31 -5.92 3.44
C LEU A 217 -17.67 -6.02 2.77
N ASN A 218 -18.68 -6.39 3.57
CA ASN A 218 -20.07 -6.12 3.23
C ASN A 218 -20.46 -4.77 3.85
N VAL A 219 -20.84 -3.82 3.02
CA VAL A 219 -21.15 -2.45 3.40
C VAL A 219 -22.66 -2.25 3.33
N ARG A 220 -23.25 -1.77 4.42
CA ARG A 220 -24.60 -1.22 4.46
C ARG A 220 -24.47 0.29 4.58
N ASP A 221 -24.97 1.02 3.59
CA ASP A 221 -24.88 2.49 3.50
C ASP A 221 -26.26 3.06 3.19
N ILE A 222 -26.86 3.69 4.20
CA ILE A 222 -28.21 4.24 4.10
C ILE A 222 -28.14 5.74 4.28
N THR A 223 -28.50 6.48 3.25
CA THR A 223 -28.65 7.93 3.30
C THR A 223 -30.13 8.31 3.27
N THR A 224 -30.58 9.07 4.25
CA THR A 224 -31.93 9.65 4.32
C THR A 224 -31.84 11.16 4.14
N LEU A 225 -32.52 11.67 3.13
CA LEU A 225 -32.62 13.09 2.80
C LEU A 225 -34.05 13.56 3.11
N THR A 226 -34.19 14.51 4.02
CA THR A 226 -35.49 15.10 4.38
C THR A 226 -35.65 16.44 3.69
N ASP A 227 -36.71 16.58 2.89
CA ASP A 227 -37.04 17.84 2.22
C ASP A 227 -37.64 18.87 3.20
N ARG A 228 -37.78 20.11 2.74
CA ARG A 228 -38.36 21.20 3.55
C ARG A 228 -39.81 20.97 3.99
N LYS A 229 -40.54 20.09 3.30
CA LYS A 229 -41.94 19.73 3.62
C LYS A 229 -42.00 18.55 4.59
N GLY A 230 -40.86 17.97 4.97
CA GLY A 230 -40.74 16.82 5.85
C GLY A 230 -40.92 15.47 5.14
N ALA A 231 -40.86 15.43 3.80
CA ALA A 231 -40.84 14.18 3.07
C ALA A 231 -39.43 13.60 3.03
N ASP A 232 -39.31 12.30 3.29
CA ASP A 232 -38.03 11.60 3.28
C ASP A 232 -37.81 10.88 1.95
N GLN A 233 -36.60 11.01 1.43
CA GLN A 233 -36.04 10.16 0.39
C GLN A 233 -34.93 9.29 0.99
N VAL A 234 -35.01 7.99 0.76
CA VAL A 234 -34.00 7.03 1.20
C VAL A 234 -33.21 6.55 0.00
N LEU A 235 -31.88 6.63 0.11
CA LEU A 235 -30.91 6.08 -0.82
C LEU A 235 -30.20 4.92 -0.12
N ASP A 236 -30.19 3.76 -0.77
CA ASP A 236 -29.47 2.58 -0.32
C ASP A 236 -28.31 2.33 -1.28
N GLU A 237 -27.09 2.56 -0.79
CA GLU A 237 -25.83 2.41 -1.53
C GLU A 237 -25.03 1.21 -0.98
N SER A 238 -25.72 0.26 -0.35
CA SER A 238 -25.12 -0.96 0.17
C SER A 238 -24.45 -1.78 -0.93
N GLY A 239 -23.33 -2.42 -0.60
CA GLY A 239 -22.52 -3.17 -1.55
C GLY A 239 -21.34 -3.87 -0.91
N SER A 240 -20.31 -4.12 -1.71
CA SER A 240 -19.06 -4.71 -1.26
C SER A 240 -17.90 -3.73 -1.47
N SER A 241 -16.96 -3.71 -0.54
CA SER A 241 -15.70 -2.97 -0.67
C SER A 241 -14.51 -3.89 -0.44
N ASN A 242 -13.56 -3.88 -1.37
CA ASN A 242 -12.38 -4.74 -1.36
C ASN A 242 -11.09 -3.93 -1.64
N GLU A 243 -10.99 -2.70 -1.14
CA GLU A 243 -9.82 -1.86 -1.41
C GLU A 243 -8.60 -2.33 -0.58
N PRO A 244 -7.48 -2.72 -1.24
CA PRO A 244 -6.31 -3.21 -0.53
C PRO A 244 -5.60 -2.08 0.23
N ILE A 245 -5.10 -2.41 1.41
CA ILE A 245 -4.24 -1.53 2.21
C ILE A 245 -2.80 -1.84 1.86
N LYS A 246 -2.09 -0.85 1.30
CA LYS A 246 -0.68 -0.95 0.93
C LYS A 246 0.17 -0.15 1.89
N LEU A 247 1.24 -0.75 2.39
CA LEU A 247 2.22 -0.10 3.27
C LEU A 247 3.62 -0.34 2.75
N ARG A 248 4.43 0.71 2.77
CA ARG A 248 5.88 0.68 2.60
C ARG A 248 6.51 1.24 3.86
N LEU A 249 7.12 0.39 4.65
CA LEU A 249 7.68 0.74 5.94
C LEU A 249 9.20 0.79 5.80
N TYR A 250 9.76 1.94 6.16
CA TYR A 250 11.18 2.22 6.19
C TYR A 250 11.63 2.30 7.65
N PRO A 251 12.90 1.95 7.95
CA PRO A 251 13.46 2.20 9.27
C PRO A 251 13.46 3.68 9.64
N THR A 252 13.84 3.96 10.87
CA THR A 252 14.27 5.32 11.24
C THR A 252 15.45 5.72 10.37
N LEU A 253 15.35 6.89 9.75
CA LEU A 253 16.37 7.37 8.82
C LEU A 253 17.70 7.60 9.53
N ASN A 254 18.79 7.18 8.89
CA ASN A 254 20.14 7.44 9.38
C ASN A 254 20.44 8.95 9.34
N ALA A 255 21.06 9.46 10.40
CA ALA A 255 21.51 10.85 10.47
C ALA A 255 22.62 11.15 9.46
N ASP A 256 23.47 10.16 9.18
CA ASP A 256 24.68 10.29 8.36
C ASP A 256 24.43 10.11 6.85
N GLY A 257 23.18 9.84 6.45
CA GLY A 257 22.78 9.68 5.05
C GLY A 257 22.42 8.24 4.67
N ILE A 258 22.61 7.91 3.39
CA ILE A 258 22.20 6.63 2.81
C ILE A 258 23.31 5.59 3.04
N ASN A 259 22.93 4.35 3.37
CA ASN A 259 23.85 3.22 3.51
C ASN A 259 24.56 2.93 2.17
N ASP A 260 25.87 2.67 2.25
CA ASP A 260 26.71 2.43 1.08
C ASP A 260 26.74 0.94 0.73
N TYR A 261 25.69 0.46 0.06
CA TYR A 261 25.64 -0.88 -0.51
C TYR A 261 26.04 -0.85 -2.00
N PRO A 262 26.65 -1.93 -2.53
CA PRO A 262 27.01 -2.02 -3.94
C PRO A 262 25.77 -2.26 -4.82
N LEU A 263 24.95 -1.22 -5.00
CA LEU A 263 23.68 -1.30 -5.72
C LEU A 263 23.85 -1.38 -7.24
N ALA A 264 24.98 -0.89 -7.76
CA ALA A 264 25.36 -0.99 -9.16
C ALA A 264 26.47 -2.02 -9.33
N SER A 265 26.39 -2.80 -10.39
CA SER A 265 27.50 -3.66 -10.80
C SER A 265 28.72 -2.81 -11.14
N ARG A 266 29.91 -3.38 -10.95
CA ARG A 266 31.16 -2.73 -11.36
C ARG A 266 31.16 -2.37 -12.84
N ASP A 267 30.47 -3.14 -13.66
CA ASP A 267 30.42 -2.97 -15.11
C ASP A 267 29.34 -1.98 -15.59
N ASP A 268 28.48 -1.48 -14.68
CA ASP A 268 27.43 -0.54 -15.07
C ASP A 268 28.03 0.80 -15.55
N PRO A 269 27.49 1.41 -16.62
CA PRO A 269 27.88 2.75 -17.07
C PRO A 269 27.82 3.79 -15.96
N ALA A 270 28.73 4.77 -16.00
CA ALA A 270 28.80 5.85 -15.01
C ALA A 270 27.48 6.63 -14.88
N GLU A 271 26.78 6.84 -15.99
CA GLU A 271 25.48 7.52 -16.04
C GLU A 271 24.40 6.77 -15.24
N ILE A 272 24.41 5.44 -15.28
CA ILE A 272 23.46 4.60 -14.52
C ILE A 272 23.79 4.71 -13.02
N LYS A 273 25.07 4.59 -12.67
CA LYS A 273 25.54 4.73 -11.27
C LYS A 273 25.19 6.10 -10.67
N GLU A 274 25.41 7.18 -11.43
CA GLU A 274 25.07 8.54 -11.00
C GLU A 274 23.55 8.75 -10.91
N GLY A 275 22.80 8.21 -11.88
CA GLY A 275 21.33 8.26 -11.88
C GLY A 275 20.71 7.56 -10.67
N MET A 276 21.17 6.36 -10.33
CA MET A 276 20.71 5.62 -9.15
C MET A 276 20.98 6.39 -7.86
N LYS A 277 22.21 6.89 -7.68
CA LYS A 277 22.58 7.69 -6.52
C LYS A 277 21.72 8.95 -6.36
N LYS A 278 21.42 9.62 -7.47
CA LYS A 278 20.53 10.79 -7.46
C LYS A 278 19.11 10.41 -7.04
N PHE A 279 18.57 9.34 -7.61
CA PHE A 279 17.24 8.83 -7.26
C PHE A 279 17.14 8.45 -5.77
N GLU A 280 18.13 7.75 -5.24
CA GLU A 280 18.20 7.40 -3.82
C GLU A 280 18.21 8.64 -2.91
N GLN A 281 18.96 9.68 -3.28
CA GLN A 281 18.96 10.96 -2.57
C GLN A 281 17.60 11.65 -2.61
N GLU A 282 16.90 11.64 -3.74
CA GLU A 282 15.55 12.20 -3.88
C GLU A 282 14.55 11.45 -2.98
N VAL A 283 14.63 10.12 -2.93
CA VAL A 283 13.80 9.30 -2.02
C VAL A 283 14.12 9.62 -0.56
N TRP A 284 15.40 9.65 -0.18
CA TRP A 284 15.80 9.97 1.20
C TRP A 284 15.30 11.34 1.65
N GLN A 285 15.44 12.37 0.80
CA GLN A 285 14.91 13.71 1.09
C GLN A 285 13.38 13.70 1.22
N SER A 286 12.69 12.92 0.39
CA SER A 286 11.23 12.76 0.47
C SER A 286 10.82 12.08 1.79
N LEU A 287 11.53 11.03 2.21
CA LEU A 287 11.29 10.34 3.48
C LEU A 287 11.51 11.26 4.69
N GLN A 288 12.47 12.19 4.63
CA GLN A 288 12.67 13.19 5.68
C GLN A 288 11.47 14.14 5.82
N GLN A 289 10.84 14.50 4.70
CA GLN A 289 9.67 15.39 4.68
C GLN A 289 8.39 14.68 5.17
N LEU A 290 8.31 13.35 5.10
CA LEU A 290 7.15 12.58 5.55
C LEU A 290 6.89 12.69 7.07
N GLY A 291 7.90 13.04 7.87
CA GLY A 291 7.74 13.19 9.32
C GLY A 291 6.72 14.25 9.72
N ASP A 292 6.51 15.27 8.88
CA ASP A 292 5.66 16.43 9.18
C ASP A 292 4.33 16.49 8.43
N ALA A 293 4.18 15.74 7.35
CA ALA A 293 2.95 15.72 6.55
C ALA A 293 1.86 14.81 7.16
N PRO A 294 0.56 15.07 6.89
CA PRO A 294 -0.48 14.07 7.06
C PRO A 294 -0.09 12.80 6.31
N MET A 295 -0.16 11.65 6.98
CA MET A 295 0.20 10.36 6.38
C MET A 295 -0.96 9.92 5.48
N LEU A 296 -0.91 10.41 4.24
CA LEU A 296 -1.83 10.11 3.13
C LEU A 296 -1.35 8.93 2.27
N GLY A 297 -0.14 8.43 2.50
CA GLY A 297 0.53 7.50 1.60
C GLY A 297 0.84 6.13 2.20
N GLU A 298 1.32 5.25 1.32
CA GLU A 298 1.84 3.92 1.65
C GLU A 298 3.13 4.03 2.49
N ALA A 299 3.96 5.04 2.23
CA ALA A 299 5.31 5.18 2.79
C ALA A 299 5.31 5.74 4.22
N ARG A 300 6.01 5.06 5.12
CA ARG A 300 6.14 5.44 6.54
C ARG A 300 7.54 5.13 7.07
N THR A 301 8.07 6.00 7.92
CA THR A 301 9.35 5.79 8.61
C THR A 301 9.14 5.39 10.07
N GLY A 302 10.13 4.75 10.67
CA GLY A 302 10.11 4.32 12.09
C GLY A 302 9.88 2.82 12.30
N LEU A 303 10.13 2.00 11.28
CA LEU A 303 10.19 0.54 11.44
C LEU A 303 11.41 0.16 12.29
N ILE A 304 11.19 -0.58 13.37
CA ILE A 304 12.26 -1.06 14.24
C ILE A 304 12.57 -2.50 13.87
N THR A 305 13.85 -2.79 13.61
CA THR A 305 14.33 -4.14 13.35
C THR A 305 15.07 -4.67 14.57
N GLU A 306 14.62 -5.82 15.08
CA GLU A 306 15.30 -6.59 16.12
C GLU A 306 15.71 -7.92 15.51
N GLN A 307 17.00 -8.23 15.54
CA GLN A 307 17.52 -9.45 14.92
C GLN A 307 18.48 -10.19 15.85
N SER A 308 18.50 -11.50 15.68
CA SER A 308 19.47 -12.42 16.25
C SER A 308 19.77 -13.48 15.20
N LYS A 309 20.67 -14.42 15.50
CA LYS A 309 20.97 -15.54 14.60
C LYS A 309 19.71 -16.32 14.16
N ASP A 310 18.71 -16.46 15.05
CA ASP A 310 17.57 -17.37 14.89
C ASP A 310 16.22 -16.65 14.76
N SER A 311 16.20 -15.31 14.82
CA SER A 311 14.97 -14.53 14.81
C SER A 311 15.17 -13.17 14.16
N LEU A 312 14.18 -12.73 13.37
CA LEU A 312 14.09 -11.37 12.85
C LEU A 312 12.68 -10.86 13.16
N THR A 313 12.58 -9.75 13.88
CA THR A 313 11.31 -9.09 14.18
C THR A 313 11.35 -7.66 13.67
N LEU A 314 10.40 -7.30 12.83
CA LEU A 314 10.14 -5.94 12.41
C LEU A 314 8.88 -5.45 13.09
N THR A 315 8.96 -4.33 13.80
CA THR A 315 7.81 -3.72 14.47
C THR A 315 7.67 -2.26 14.08
N TYR A 316 6.50 -1.90 13.57
CA TYR A 316 6.09 -0.52 13.36
C TYR A 316 4.90 -0.23 14.25
N GLU A 317 4.97 0.88 14.98
CA GLU A 317 3.88 1.37 15.82
C GLU A 317 3.65 2.85 15.56
N TYR A 318 2.38 3.19 15.38
CA TYR A 318 1.92 4.56 15.23
C TYR A 318 0.82 4.85 16.24
N SER A 319 0.94 6.01 16.87
CA SER A 319 -0.11 6.62 17.69
C SER A 319 0.03 8.14 17.56
N GLY A 320 -0.91 8.81 16.90
CA GLY A 320 -0.84 10.25 16.65
C GLY A 320 -2.00 10.78 15.83
N ASP A 321 -1.96 12.05 15.45
CA ASP A 321 -3.06 12.77 14.76
C ASP A 321 -2.84 12.95 13.25
N LYS A 322 -1.64 12.61 12.75
CA LYS A 322 -1.25 12.76 11.33
C LYS A 322 -1.79 11.66 10.42
N GLN A 323 -2.11 10.48 10.95
CA GLN A 323 -2.63 9.38 10.14
C GLN A 323 -4.06 9.65 9.68
N MET A 324 -4.25 9.60 8.37
CA MET A 324 -5.55 9.82 7.76
C MET A 324 -6.49 8.62 7.99
N PRO A 325 -7.82 8.83 7.92
CA PRO A 325 -8.79 7.74 8.01
C PRO A 325 -8.56 6.69 6.92
N TYR A 326 -8.61 5.41 7.31
CA TYR A 326 -8.61 4.26 6.38
C TYR A 326 -9.99 4.01 5.76
N TRP A 327 -11.05 4.58 6.34
CA TRP A 327 -12.36 4.58 5.70
C TRP A 327 -12.46 5.75 4.70
N PRO A 328 -12.61 5.50 3.38
CA PRO A 328 -12.58 6.53 2.36
C PRO A 328 -13.93 7.27 2.28
N SER A 329 -14.21 8.15 3.25
CA SER A 329 -15.40 9.00 3.23
C SER A 329 -15.12 10.44 3.60
N LEU A 330 -15.90 11.38 3.06
CA LEU A 330 -15.77 12.81 3.34
C LEU A 330 -15.99 13.11 4.82
N GLU A 331 -16.92 12.40 5.46
CA GLU A 331 -17.21 12.53 6.88
C GLU A 331 -16.04 12.03 7.73
N ALA A 332 -15.40 10.95 7.33
CA ALA A 332 -14.19 10.46 7.99
C ALA A 332 -13.06 11.50 7.92
N LEU A 333 -12.85 12.09 6.74
CA LEU A 333 -11.89 13.17 6.52
C LEU A 333 -12.24 14.45 7.28
N ALA A 334 -13.53 14.78 7.39
CA ALA A 334 -14.01 15.96 8.09
C ALA A 334 -13.87 15.82 9.60
N ALA A 335 -14.27 14.69 10.19
CA ALA A 335 -14.17 14.51 11.63
C ALA A 335 -12.72 14.33 12.10
N ARG A 336 -11.83 13.75 11.27
CA ARG A 336 -10.45 13.32 11.58
C ARG A 336 -10.33 12.49 12.87
N PRO A 337 -9.46 11.48 12.95
CA PRO A 337 -9.31 10.73 14.19
C PRO A 337 -8.91 11.64 15.38
N ASP A 338 -9.74 11.71 16.42
CA ASP A 338 -9.51 12.58 17.60
C ASP A 338 -9.47 11.79 18.93
N LYS A 339 -10.11 10.62 19.00
CA LYS A 339 -10.12 9.75 20.18
C LYS A 339 -9.12 8.60 20.09
N LYS A 340 -8.99 8.00 18.90
CA LYS A 340 -8.08 6.87 18.66
C LYS A 340 -7.55 6.92 17.23
N ASN A 341 -6.26 6.74 17.05
CA ASN A 341 -5.63 6.69 15.74
C ASN A 341 -4.31 5.93 15.82
N THR A 342 -4.43 4.61 15.82
CA THR A 342 -3.29 3.72 16.06
C THR A 342 -3.12 2.74 14.93
N MET A 343 -1.86 2.41 14.63
CA MET A 343 -1.51 1.30 13.75
C MET A 343 -0.35 0.51 14.35
N ARG A 344 -0.41 -0.81 14.30
CA ARG A 344 0.69 -1.71 14.58
C ARG A 344 0.86 -2.66 13.41
N VAL A 345 2.09 -2.77 12.92
CA VAL A 345 2.52 -3.84 12.00
C VAL A 345 3.64 -4.59 12.69
N ARG A 346 3.55 -5.92 12.71
CA ARG A 346 4.65 -6.76 13.19
C ARG A 346 4.88 -7.89 12.20
N VAL A 347 6.12 -8.06 11.77
CA VAL A 347 6.58 -9.21 10.99
C VAL A 347 7.62 -9.94 11.82
N ARG A 348 7.51 -11.26 11.95
CA ARG A 348 8.48 -12.08 12.69
C ARG A 348 8.85 -13.32 11.90
N LEU A 349 10.13 -13.49 11.65
CA LEU A 349 10.74 -14.75 11.25
C LEU A 349 11.34 -15.42 12.48
N GLN A 350 11.08 -16.71 12.64
CA GLN A 350 11.57 -17.51 13.75
C GLN A 350 11.96 -18.89 13.26
N VAL A 351 13.20 -19.29 13.51
CA VAL A 351 13.63 -20.68 13.29
C VAL A 351 12.97 -21.60 14.31
N ASP A 352 12.57 -22.79 13.87
CA ASP A 352 11.89 -23.82 14.68
C ASP A 352 12.77 -24.45 15.78
#